data_AF-A0A9J6CFV9-F1
#
_entry.id   AF-A0A9J6CFV9-F1
#
_cell.length_a   1.000
_cell.length_b   1.000
_cell.length_c   1.000
_cell.angle_alpha   90.00
_cell.angle_beta   90.00
_cell.angle_gamma   90.00
#
_symmetry.space_group_name_H-M   'P 1'
#
loop_
_entity.id
_entity.type
_entity.pdbx_description
1 polymer ?
#
loop_
_entity_poly.entity_id
_entity_poly.type
_entity_poly.pdbx_seq_one_letter_code
_entity_poly.pdbx_strand_id
1 'polypeptide(L)'
;MKFIIIFFIACSIQLIASQDTTRECINNVIVELEIENADEWIRELNETVTSLQDARRRCDEMTNERLRDACILAWQAQVALELARLRTSLQEIAGDEKANEFLRLASACFGVQPEEVPVFEKPE
;
A
#
# COMPACT_ATOMS: atom_id res chain seq x y z
N MET A 1 16.38 -34.88 -20.79
CA MET A 1 15.84 -33.57 -21.21
C MET A 1 14.53 -33.39 -20.45
N LYS A 2 14.44 -32.55 -19.38
CA LYS A 2 14.06 -31.11 -19.40
C LYS A 2 12.92 -30.89 -20.43
N PHE A 3 11.70 -30.45 -20.10
CA PHE A 3 11.33 -29.21 -19.42
C PHE A 3 9.90 -29.26 -18.80
N ILE A 4 9.82 -28.87 -17.52
CA ILE A 4 8.92 -27.87 -16.91
C ILE A 4 7.55 -27.66 -17.59
N ILE A 5 6.49 -28.15 -16.94
CA ILE A 5 5.12 -27.62 -17.04
C ILE A 5 4.76 -27.07 -15.65
N ILE A 6 5.32 -25.91 -15.31
CA ILE A 6 4.87 -25.08 -14.17
C ILE A 6 4.95 -23.65 -14.63
N PHE A 7 4.02 -23.23 -15.47
CA PHE A 7 3.79 -21.84 -15.83
C PHE A 7 2.37 -21.85 -16.42
N PHE A 8 1.39 -21.27 -15.71
CA PHE A 8 -0.01 -21.01 -16.10
C PHE A 8 -1.05 -21.26 -14.98
N ILE A 9 -0.65 -21.22 -13.71
CA ILE A 9 -1.59 -21.01 -12.59
C ILE A 9 -1.01 -19.94 -11.67
N ALA A 10 -0.93 -18.70 -12.15
CA ALA A 10 -0.54 -17.56 -11.30
C ALA A 10 -1.23 -16.24 -11.67
N CYS A 11 -2.27 -16.26 -12.52
CA CYS A 11 -2.87 -15.02 -13.02
C CYS A 11 -4.41 -15.07 -13.02
N SER A 12 -5.02 -15.67 -11.99
CA SER A 12 -6.49 -15.81 -11.93
C SER A 12 -7.11 -15.58 -10.54
N ILE A 13 -6.35 -15.16 -9.53
CA ILE A 13 -6.88 -14.92 -8.17
C ILE A 13 -7.21 -13.43 -7.91
N GLN A 14 -6.89 -12.52 -8.84
CA GLN A 14 -6.89 -11.08 -8.54
C GLN A 14 -8.24 -10.34 -8.60
N LEU A 15 -9.40 -11.00 -8.68
CA LEU A 15 -10.65 -10.27 -8.98
C LEU A 15 -11.79 -10.26 -7.95
N ILE A 16 -11.71 -10.91 -6.77
CA ILE A 16 -12.82 -10.88 -5.79
C ILE A 16 -12.33 -10.81 -4.33
N ALA A 17 -11.23 -10.09 -4.05
CA ALA A 17 -10.68 -9.99 -2.70
C ALA A 17 -10.31 -8.55 -2.27
N SER A 18 -10.80 -7.52 -2.99
CA SER A 18 -10.11 -6.22 -3.07
C SER A 18 -10.29 -5.23 -1.90
N GLN A 19 -10.98 -5.59 -0.80
CA GLN A 19 -11.07 -4.72 0.38
C GLN A 19 -10.64 -5.38 1.68
N ASP A 20 -11.09 -6.61 1.98
CA ASP A 20 -10.66 -7.28 3.21
C ASP A 20 -9.16 -7.63 3.18
N THR A 21 -8.58 -7.87 2.00
CA THR A 21 -7.16 -8.26 1.89
C THR A 21 -6.16 -7.14 2.13
N THR A 22 -6.45 -5.88 1.75
CA THR A 22 -5.48 -4.79 1.98
C THR A 22 -5.35 -4.49 3.46
N ARG A 23 -6.44 -4.49 4.22
CA ARG A 23 -6.39 -4.27 5.67
C ARG A 23 -5.71 -5.44 6.38
N GLU A 24 -6.02 -6.67 6.00
CA GLU A 24 -5.33 -7.86 6.51
C GLU A 24 -3.83 -7.82 6.20
N CYS A 25 -3.45 -7.44 4.98
CA CYS A 25 -2.06 -7.26 4.57
C CYS A 25 -1.36 -6.23 5.44
N ILE A 26 -1.95 -5.04 5.65
CA ILE A 26 -1.36 -4.00 6.49
C ILE A 26 -1.25 -4.43 7.96
N ASN A 27 -2.21 -5.18 8.49
CA ASN A 27 -2.09 -5.75 9.84
C ASN A 27 -0.87 -6.67 9.95
N ASN A 28 -0.61 -7.49 8.94
CA ASN A 28 0.60 -8.32 8.90
C ASN A 28 1.87 -7.47 8.83
N VAL A 29 1.86 -6.35 8.10
CA VAL A 29 2.99 -5.40 8.09
C VAL A 29 3.24 -4.82 9.49
N ILE A 30 2.20 -4.40 10.21
CA ILE A 30 2.32 -3.86 11.57
C ILE A 30 2.96 -4.90 12.51
N VAL A 31 2.51 -6.16 12.41
CA VAL A 31 3.06 -7.27 13.21
C VAL A 31 4.51 -7.56 12.84
N GLU A 32 4.83 -7.62 11.55
CA GLU A 32 6.18 -7.91 11.04
C GLU A 32 7.21 -6.83 11.42
N LEU A 33 6.78 -5.57 11.47
CA LEU A 33 7.66 -4.46 11.80
C LEU A 33 7.96 -4.33 13.29
N GLU A 34 7.20 -4.96 14.19
CA GLU A 34 7.48 -4.97 15.65
C GLU A 34 7.88 -3.58 16.19
N ILE A 35 7.11 -2.54 15.89
CA ILE A 35 7.48 -1.15 16.23
C ILE A 35 7.02 -0.81 17.65
N GLU A 36 7.96 -0.46 18.52
CA GLU A 36 7.66 0.01 19.88
C GLU A 36 7.17 1.47 19.89
N ASN A 37 6.23 1.79 20.80
CA ASN A 37 5.70 3.15 21.01
C ASN A 37 5.09 3.82 19.76
N ALA A 38 4.49 3.03 18.87
CA ALA A 38 3.92 3.51 17.61
C ALA A 38 2.38 3.56 17.58
N ASP A 39 1.70 3.56 18.73
CA ASP A 39 0.23 3.48 18.81
C ASP A 39 -0.47 4.59 17.99
N GLU A 40 0.03 5.82 18.06
CA GLU A 40 -0.50 6.94 17.30
C GLU A 40 -0.27 6.76 15.79
N TRP A 41 0.93 6.32 15.39
CA TRP A 41 1.26 6.03 14.01
C TRP A 41 0.42 4.88 13.44
N ILE A 42 0.21 3.82 14.23
CA ILE A 42 -0.65 2.68 13.86
C ILE A 42 -2.11 3.13 13.68
N ARG A 43 -2.61 4.02 14.55
CA ARG A 43 -3.93 4.61 14.40
C ARG A 43 -4.04 5.40 13.09
N GLU A 44 -3.08 6.28 12.80
CA GLU A 44 -3.04 7.05 11.55
C GLU A 44 -2.96 6.16 10.30
N LEU A 45 -2.13 5.12 10.33
CA LEU A 45 -2.03 4.13 9.27
C LEU A 45 -3.40 3.48 9.00
N ASN A 46 -4.10 3.04 10.05
CA ASN A 46 -5.40 2.41 9.91
C ASN A 46 -6.49 3.35 9.37
N GLU A 47 -6.50 4.61 9.81
CA GLU A 47 -7.39 5.65 9.26
C GLU A 47 -7.09 5.91 7.78
N THR A 48 -5.81 6.00 7.43
CA THR A 48 -5.34 6.21 6.05
C THR A 48 -5.74 5.04 5.14
N VAL A 49 -5.51 3.80 5.57
CA VAL A 49 -5.92 2.58 4.85
C VAL A 49 -7.42 2.58 4.60
N THR A 50 -8.22 2.89 5.61
CA THR A 50 -9.68 2.95 5.49
C THR A 50 -10.11 3.98 4.44
N SER A 51 -9.54 5.19 4.50
CA SER A 51 -9.82 6.26 3.54
C SER A 51 -9.44 5.86 2.10
N LEU A 52 -8.27 5.24 1.91
CA LEU A 52 -7.79 4.78 0.61
C LEU A 52 -8.66 3.64 0.05
N GLN A 53 -9.12 2.73 0.89
CA GLN A 53 -10.03 1.65 0.49
C GLN A 53 -11.38 2.20 0.05
N ASP A 54 -11.93 3.17 0.79
CA ASP A 54 -13.17 3.85 0.41
C ASP A 54 -13.00 4.64 -0.90
N ALA A 55 -11.85 5.29 -1.10
CA ALA A 55 -11.54 5.97 -2.35
C ALA A 55 -11.49 4.99 -3.53
N ARG A 56 -10.83 3.83 -3.35
CA ARG A 56 -10.77 2.79 -4.37
C ARG A 56 -12.16 2.27 -4.74
N ARG A 57 -12.99 2.00 -3.73
CA ARG A 57 -14.38 1.55 -3.92
C ARG A 57 -15.17 2.51 -4.79
N ARG A 58 -15.08 3.80 -4.50
CA ARG A 58 -15.76 4.85 -5.29
C ARG A 58 -15.30 4.86 -6.75
N CYS A 59 -14.02 4.58 -7.02
CA CYS A 59 -13.54 4.41 -8.40
C CYS A 59 -14.17 3.16 -9.04
N ASP A 60 -14.16 2.02 -8.35
CA ASP A 60 -14.68 0.75 -8.89
C ASP A 60 -16.20 0.78 -9.15
N GLU A 61 -16.95 1.59 -8.38
CA GLU A 61 -18.39 1.84 -8.56
C GLU A 61 -18.72 2.71 -9.81
N MET A 62 -17.72 3.31 -10.45
CA MET A 62 -17.93 4.12 -11.65
C MET A 62 -18.28 3.26 -12.87
N THR A 63 -19.36 3.62 -13.56
CA THR A 63 -19.83 2.92 -14.76
C THR A 63 -19.11 3.36 -16.04
N ASN A 64 -18.61 4.59 -16.08
CA ASN A 64 -17.82 5.09 -17.20
C ASN A 64 -16.37 4.63 -17.07
N GLU A 65 -15.94 3.75 -17.97
CA GLU A 65 -14.61 3.15 -17.96
C GLU A 65 -13.47 4.18 -17.96
N ARG A 66 -13.55 5.23 -18.79
CA ARG A 66 -12.50 6.26 -18.84
C ARG A 66 -12.40 7.05 -17.54
N LEU A 67 -13.53 7.35 -16.91
CA LEU A 67 -13.55 8.04 -15.62
C LEU A 67 -13.05 7.12 -14.50
N ARG A 68 -13.42 5.83 -14.54
CA ARG A 68 -12.89 4.82 -13.61
C ARG A 68 -11.38 4.73 -13.70
N ASP A 69 -10.83 4.61 -14.90
CA ASP A 69 -9.38 4.47 -15.09
C ASP A 69 -8.63 5.74 -14.63
N ALA A 70 -9.16 6.93 -14.95
CA ALA A 70 -8.62 8.18 -14.43
C ALA A 70 -8.69 8.27 -12.90
N CYS A 71 -9.77 7.79 -12.30
CA CYS A 71 -9.94 7.72 -10.84
C CYS A 71 -8.91 6.77 -10.21
N ILE A 72 -8.70 5.59 -10.81
CA ILE A 72 -7.71 4.61 -10.33
C ILE A 72 -6.29 5.19 -10.37
N LEU A 73 -5.93 5.91 -11.43
CA LEU A 73 -4.63 6.58 -11.53
C LEU A 73 -4.46 7.66 -10.45
N ALA A 74 -5.49 8.49 -10.23
CA ALA A 74 -5.47 9.48 -9.16
C ALA A 74 -5.36 8.83 -7.77
N TRP A 75 -6.05 7.71 -7.58
CA TRP A 75 -5.97 6.91 -6.36
C TRP A 75 -4.56 6.33 -6.13
N GLN A 76 -3.89 5.80 -7.16
CA GLN A 76 -2.51 5.32 -7.05
C GLN A 76 -1.55 6.44 -6.63
N ALA A 77 -1.70 7.64 -7.20
CA ALA A 77 -0.93 8.80 -6.80
C ALA A 77 -1.20 9.19 -5.32
N GLN A 78 -2.46 9.10 -4.88
CA GLN A 78 -2.82 9.34 -3.48
C GLN A 78 -2.18 8.30 -2.55
N VAL A 79 -2.20 7.01 -2.91
CA VAL A 79 -1.52 5.95 -2.14
C VAL A 79 -0.04 6.28 -1.99
N ALA A 80 0.64 6.63 -3.08
CA ALA A 80 2.06 6.95 -3.05
C ALA A 80 2.36 8.12 -2.09
N LEU A 81 1.58 9.20 -2.13
CA LEU A 81 1.74 10.34 -1.24
C LEU A 81 1.51 9.99 0.23
N GLU A 82 0.48 9.20 0.53
CA GLU A 82 0.20 8.78 1.91
C GLU A 82 1.25 7.82 2.46
N LEU A 83 1.75 6.88 1.64
CA LEU A 83 2.85 6.00 2.04
C LEU A 83 4.13 6.78 2.30
N ALA A 84 4.44 7.80 1.49
CA ALA A 84 5.57 8.69 1.72
C ALA A 84 5.44 9.46 3.05
N ARG A 85 4.24 9.99 3.34
CA ARG A 85 3.93 10.67 4.61
C ARG A 85 4.10 9.74 5.80
N LEU A 86 3.49 8.55 5.76
CA LEU A 86 3.54 7.55 6.82
C LEU A 86 4.97 7.01 7.04
N ARG A 87 5.73 6.81 5.96
CA ARG A 87 7.16 6.47 6.03
C ARG A 87 7.93 7.55 6.77
N THR A 88 7.73 8.82 6.40
CA THR A 88 8.46 9.95 7.01
C THR A 88 8.16 10.04 8.50
N SER A 89 6.89 9.89 8.90
CA SER A 89 6.52 9.83 10.32
C SER A 89 7.12 8.62 11.03
N LEU A 90 7.11 7.44 10.41
CA LEU A 90 7.72 6.24 10.99
C LEU A 90 9.24 6.37 11.13
N GLN A 91 9.90 7.06 10.20
CA GLN A 91 11.33 7.31 10.24
C GLN A 91 11.73 8.07 11.52
N GLU A 92 10.91 9.01 11.97
CA GLU A 92 11.14 9.76 13.21
C GLU A 92 10.94 8.92 14.46
N ILE A 93 10.11 7.87 14.40
CA ILE A 93 9.77 6.99 15.52
C ILE A 93 10.74 5.81 15.64
N ALA A 94 11.05 5.16 14.51
CA ALA A 94 11.68 3.84 14.45
C ALA A 94 12.94 3.79 13.57
N GLY A 95 13.34 4.93 13.00
CA GLY A 95 14.52 5.05 12.14
C GLY A 95 14.31 4.56 10.70
N ASP A 96 15.33 4.81 9.88
CA ASP A 96 15.30 4.60 8.43
C ASP A 96 15.04 3.14 8.03
N GLU A 97 15.59 2.19 8.78
CA GLU A 97 15.47 0.76 8.46
C GLU A 97 13.99 0.32 8.50
N LYS A 98 13.30 0.57 9.61
CA LYS A 98 11.88 0.23 9.76
C LYS A 98 10.99 1.03 8.81
N ALA A 99 11.32 2.30 8.58
CA ALA A 99 10.57 3.13 7.64
C ALA A 99 10.67 2.64 6.18
N ASN A 100 11.86 2.22 5.75
CA ASN A 100 12.05 1.66 4.40
C ASN A 100 11.42 0.28 4.26
N GLU A 101 11.49 -0.55 5.31
CA GLU A 101 10.85 -1.87 5.29
C GLU A 101 9.32 -1.75 5.28
N PHE A 102 8.75 -0.81 6.04
CA PHE A 102 7.35 -0.43 5.94
C PHE A 102 6.98 -0.06 4.52
N LEU A 103 7.76 0.82 3.88
CA LEU A 103 7.46 1.24 2.52
C LEU A 103 7.44 0.06 1.54
N ARG A 104 8.43 -0.84 1.64
CA ARG A 104 8.52 -2.04 0.80
C ARG A 104 7.29 -2.94 0.96
N LEU A 105 6.90 -3.22 2.21
CA LEU A 105 5.79 -4.13 2.54
C LEU A 105 4.42 -3.51 2.23
N ALA A 106 4.19 -2.26 2.65
CA ALA A 106 2.90 -1.59 2.48
C ALA A 106 2.60 -1.29 1.00
N SER A 107 3.60 -0.94 0.19
CA SER A 107 3.41 -0.70 -1.26
C SER A 107 2.86 -1.94 -1.96
N ALA A 108 3.32 -3.14 -1.57
CA ALA A 108 2.80 -4.40 -2.09
C ALA A 108 1.32 -4.63 -1.73
N CYS A 109 0.89 -4.24 -0.52
CA CYS A 109 -0.52 -4.34 -0.10
C CYS A 109 -1.47 -3.50 -0.96
N PHE A 110 -0.99 -2.42 -1.56
CA PHE A 110 -1.76 -1.52 -2.44
C PHE A 110 -1.50 -1.75 -3.94
N GLY A 111 -0.55 -2.61 -4.30
CA GLY A 111 -0.17 -2.83 -5.70
C GLY A 111 0.51 -1.62 -6.34
N VAL A 112 1.24 -0.83 -5.56
CA VAL A 112 2.06 0.30 -6.01
C VAL A 112 3.52 -0.11 -5.94
N GLN A 113 4.36 0.36 -6.87
CA GLN A 113 5.79 0.06 -6.82
C GLN A 113 6.48 0.98 -5.80
N PRO A 114 7.36 0.49 -4.93
CA PRO A 114 8.05 1.33 -3.94
C PRO A 114 8.81 2.52 -4.58
N GLU A 115 9.29 2.37 -5.81
CA GLU A 115 10.01 3.41 -6.56
C GLU A 115 9.11 4.56 -7.02
N GLU A 116 7.79 4.37 -7.04
CA GLU A 116 6.80 5.39 -7.37
C GLU A 116 6.44 6.26 -6.15
N VAL A 117 6.89 5.88 -4.95
CA VAL A 117 6.64 6.60 -3.72
C VAL A 117 7.69 7.71 -3.54
N PRO A 118 7.27 8.98 -3.45
CA PRO A 118 8.23 10.07 -3.28
C PRO A 118 8.95 9.95 -1.94
N VAL A 119 10.26 10.16 -1.96
CA VAL A 119 11.06 10.28 -0.74
C VAL A 119 11.21 11.75 -0.43
N PHE A 120 10.64 12.19 0.70
CA PHE A 120 10.83 13.56 1.18
C PHE A 120 12.15 13.63 1.94
N GLU A 121 13.14 14.32 1.35
CA GLU A 121 14.36 14.66 2.06
C GLU A 121 14.07 15.76 3.08
N LYS A 122 14.66 15.63 4.28
CA LYS A 122 14.55 16.66 5.31
C LYS A 122 15.31 17.90 4.81
N PRO A 123 14.72 19.11 4.85
CA PRO A 123 15.46 20.31 4.49
C PRO A 123 16.67 20.48 5.42
N GLU A 124 17.84 20.69 4.82
CA GLU A 124 19.13 20.92 5.50
C GLU A 124 19.09 22.11 6.48
#